data_AF-A0A4U2XZH1-F1
#
_entry.id   AF-A0A4U2XZH1-F1
#
_cell.length_a   1.000
_cell.length_b   1.000
_cell.length_c   1.000
_cell.angle_alpha   90.00
_cell.angle_beta   90.00
_cell.angle_gamma   90.00
#
_symmetry.space_group_name_H-M   'P 1'
#
loop_
_entity.id
_entity.type
_entity.pdbx_description
1 polymer ?
#
loop_
_entity_poly.entity_id
_entity_poly.type
_entity_poly.pdbx_seq_one_letter_code
_entity_poly.pdbx_strand_id
1 'polypeptide(L)'
;MKKYPYFYSSLPVISEKNIVDLAKVISSKIAGNIPFEGLENYIYDEVPAIYINSSILGFEVILKGYGGAKGYYLDVSSHPSNNEPDNMNEIDIDIDITRYIASLLEGTPEIKIKYKEIKSKDYISIIE
;
A
#
# COMPACT_ATOMS: atom_id res chain seq x y z
N MET A 1 17.26 -3.50 24.01
CA MET A 1 16.31 -3.90 22.95
C MET A 1 16.74 -3.27 21.64
N LYS A 2 16.80 -4.04 20.56
CA LYS A 2 16.96 -3.49 19.22
C LYS A 2 15.57 -3.04 18.77
N LYS A 3 15.44 -1.75 18.49
CA LYS A 3 14.23 -1.13 17.95
C LYS A 3 14.32 -1.19 16.43
N TYR A 4 13.21 -1.48 15.76
CA TYR A 4 13.17 -1.62 14.30
C TYR A 4 12.26 -0.56 13.69
N PRO A 5 12.60 -0.02 12.50
CA PRO A 5 11.73 0.91 11.80
C PRO A 5 10.46 0.20 11.33
N TYR A 6 9.31 0.86 11.49
CA TYR A 6 8.05 0.41 10.94
C TYR A 6 7.72 1.27 9.73
N PHE A 7 7.89 0.71 8.53
CA PHE A 7 7.52 1.41 7.30
C PHE A 7 6.04 1.20 7.02
N TYR A 8 5.37 2.28 6.63
CA TYR A 8 3.97 2.26 6.22
C TYR A 8 3.73 3.22 5.05
N SER A 9 2.70 2.94 4.27
CA SER A 9 2.17 3.79 3.21
C SER A 9 0.68 3.60 3.12
N SER A 10 -0.04 4.69 2.87
CA SER A 10 -1.43 4.64 2.42
C SER A 10 -1.59 5.61 1.25
N LEU A 11 -1.49 5.07 0.04
CA LEU A 11 -1.42 5.85 -1.19
C LEU A 11 -2.80 5.93 -1.86
N PRO A 12 -3.45 7.11 -1.92
CA PRO A 12 -4.70 7.28 -2.62
C PRO A 12 -4.47 7.33 -4.15
N VAL A 13 -5.13 6.44 -4.87
CA VAL A 13 -5.03 6.31 -6.34
C VAL A 13 -6.41 6.38 -7.00
N ILE A 14 -6.45 6.95 -8.21
CA ILE A 14 -7.62 6.94 -9.10
C ILE A 14 -7.27 6.07 -10.31
N SER A 15 -8.20 5.21 -10.69
CA SER A 15 -8.14 4.44 -11.92
C SER A 15 -9.55 4.14 -12.42
N GLU A 16 -9.73 4.09 -13.73
CA GLU A 16 -10.94 3.58 -14.40
C GLU A 16 -10.96 2.04 -14.44
N LYS A 17 -9.84 1.38 -14.13
CA LYS A 17 -9.80 -0.08 -14.03
C LYS A 17 -10.55 -0.56 -12.79
N ASN A 18 -11.14 -1.75 -12.90
CA ASN A 18 -11.59 -2.49 -11.72
C ASN A 18 -10.39 -2.87 -10.83
N ILE A 19 -10.65 -3.23 -9.58
CA ILE A 19 -9.63 -3.50 -8.58
C ILE A 19 -8.63 -4.60 -9.02
N VAL A 20 -9.10 -5.65 -9.69
CA VAL A 20 -8.27 -6.79 -10.14
C VAL A 20 -7.31 -6.38 -11.25
N ASP A 21 -7.78 -5.63 -12.24
CA ASP A 21 -6.93 -5.17 -13.34
C ASP A 21 -5.98 -4.06 -12.90
N LEU A 22 -6.40 -3.21 -11.96
CA LEU A 22 -5.52 -2.22 -11.33
C LEU A 22 -4.40 -2.91 -10.54
N ALA A 23 -4.72 -3.97 -9.78
CA ALA A 23 -3.73 -4.73 -9.04
C ALA A 23 -2.65 -5.35 -9.94
N LYS A 24 -3.00 -5.86 -11.13
CA LYS A 24 -2.00 -6.34 -12.10
C LYS A 24 -1.03 -5.24 -12.51
N VAL A 25 -1.56 -4.04 -12.79
CA VAL A 25 -0.73 -2.87 -13.15
C VAL A 25 0.19 -2.48 -12.00
N ILE A 26 -0.35 -2.34 -10.78
CA ILE A 26 0.43 -2.01 -9.59
C ILE A 26 1.51 -3.07 -9.35
N SER A 27 1.14 -4.35 -9.40
CA SER A 27 2.07 -5.45 -9.17
C SER A 27 3.25 -5.44 -10.14
N SER A 28 3.00 -5.13 -11.42
CA SER A 28 4.07 -5.01 -12.42
C SER A 28 5.11 -3.93 -12.07
N LYS A 29 4.73 -2.93 -11.27
CA LYS A 29 5.59 -1.82 -10.85
C LYS A 29 6.31 -2.07 -9.53
N ILE A 30 5.63 -2.63 -8.54
CA ILE A 30 6.16 -2.70 -7.16
C ILE A 30 6.44 -4.13 -6.67
N ALA A 31 5.93 -5.14 -7.35
CA ALA A 31 5.88 -6.52 -6.86
C ALA A 31 6.26 -7.58 -7.91
N GLY A 32 6.83 -7.19 -9.05
CA GLY A 32 7.32 -8.13 -10.06
C GLY A 32 6.25 -9.03 -10.68
N ASN A 33 5.01 -8.56 -10.79
CA ASN A 33 3.84 -9.31 -11.30
C ASN A 33 3.32 -10.42 -10.38
N ILE A 34 3.66 -10.43 -9.09
CA ILE A 34 3.02 -11.31 -8.11
C ILE A 34 1.51 -11.01 -8.05
N PRO A 35 0.62 -12.02 -8.18
CA PRO A 35 -0.82 -11.78 -8.23
C PRO A 35 -1.35 -11.27 -6.89
N PHE A 36 -2.35 -10.39 -6.96
CA PHE A 36 -3.21 -10.09 -5.83
C PHE A 36 -4.33 -11.11 -5.76
N GLU A 37 -4.67 -11.54 -4.55
CA GLU A 37 -5.68 -12.54 -4.21
C GLU A 37 -6.70 -11.93 -3.23
N GLY A 38 -7.61 -12.76 -2.72
CA GLY A 38 -8.41 -12.39 -1.54
C GLY A 38 -9.68 -11.60 -1.80
N LEU A 39 -10.10 -11.44 -3.06
CA LEU A 39 -11.36 -10.78 -3.40
C LEU A 39 -12.57 -11.42 -2.70
N GLU A 40 -12.53 -12.74 -2.50
CA GLU A 40 -13.58 -13.52 -1.84
C GLU A 40 -13.38 -13.66 -0.32
N ASN A 41 -12.24 -13.19 0.20
CA ASN A 41 -11.86 -13.40 1.61
C ASN A 41 -12.39 -12.31 2.54
N TYR A 42 -13.05 -11.27 2.01
CA TYR A 42 -13.65 -10.15 2.76
C TYR A 42 -12.75 -9.62 3.89
N ILE A 43 -11.46 -9.39 3.59
CA ILE A 43 -10.48 -8.92 4.61
C ILE A 43 -10.88 -7.57 5.25
N TYR A 44 -11.81 -6.84 4.64
CA TYR A 44 -12.57 -5.76 5.27
C TYR A 44 -14.06 -5.96 5.02
N ASP A 45 -14.87 -5.87 6.08
CA ASP A 45 -16.30 -6.19 6.06
C ASP A 45 -17.13 -5.36 5.07
N GLU A 46 -16.66 -4.15 4.72
CA GLU A 46 -17.44 -3.23 3.88
C GLU A 46 -16.74 -2.84 2.57
N VAL A 47 -15.41 -2.88 2.50
CA VAL A 47 -14.63 -2.31 1.39
C VAL A 47 -13.98 -3.42 0.56
N PRO A 48 -14.19 -3.49 -0.78
CA PRO A 48 -13.50 -4.43 -1.64
C PRO A 48 -11.99 -4.29 -1.47
N ALA A 49 -11.32 -5.38 -1.17
CA ALA A 49 -9.90 -5.40 -0.95
C ALA A 49 -9.28 -6.70 -1.45
N ILE A 50 -8.10 -6.57 -2.01
CA ILE A 50 -7.28 -7.66 -2.50
C ILE A 50 -5.85 -7.42 -2.03
N TYR A 51 -5.10 -8.49 -1.84
CA TYR A 51 -3.78 -8.43 -1.22
C TYR A 51 -2.82 -9.39 -1.88
N ILE A 52 -1.53 -9.14 -1.72
CA ILE A 52 -0.51 -10.13 -2.08
C ILE A 52 -0.34 -11.08 -0.90
N ASN A 53 -0.66 -12.36 -1.10
CA ASN A 53 -0.71 -13.37 -0.04
C ASN A 53 0.65 -13.66 0.61
N SER A 54 1.75 -13.45 -0.12
CA SER A 54 3.10 -13.53 0.44
C SER A 54 3.65 -12.14 0.72
N SER A 55 4.18 -11.90 1.92
CA SER A 55 4.88 -10.65 2.20
C SER A 55 6.07 -10.49 1.24
N ILE A 56 6.12 -9.37 0.52
CA ILE A 56 7.21 -9.07 -0.41
C ILE A 56 8.25 -8.26 0.34
N LEU A 57 9.46 -8.81 0.50
CA LEU A 57 10.56 -8.15 1.23
C LEU A 57 10.15 -7.72 2.66
N GLY A 58 9.24 -8.47 3.29
CA GLY A 58 8.71 -8.14 4.63
C GLY A 58 7.55 -7.15 4.62
N PHE A 59 7.04 -6.74 3.45
CA PHE A 59 5.89 -5.87 3.32
C PHE A 59 4.61 -6.63 2.99
N GLU A 60 3.55 -6.32 3.71
CA GLU A 60 2.18 -6.58 3.28
C GLU A 60 1.76 -5.52 2.26
N VAL A 61 1.04 -5.93 1.22
CA VAL A 61 0.54 -5.03 0.17
C VAL A 61 -0.95 -5.29 -0.03
N ILE A 62 -1.76 -4.27 0.23
CA ILE A 62 -3.22 -4.34 0.14
C ILE A 62 -3.70 -3.23 -0.78
N LEU A 63 -4.52 -3.59 -1.76
CA LEU A 63 -5.27 -2.65 -2.56
C LEU A 63 -6.73 -2.73 -2.14
N LYS A 64 -7.31 -1.60 -1.71
CA LYS A 64 -8.69 -1.52 -1.26
C LYS A 64 -9.43 -0.33 -1.85
N GLY A 65 -10.75 -0.43 -1.94
CA GLY A 65 -11.62 0.65 -2.39
C GLY A 65 -12.61 0.22 -3.46
N TYR A 66 -13.54 1.11 -3.76
CA TYR A 66 -14.63 0.85 -4.71
C TYR A 66 -14.35 1.40 -6.12
N GLY A 67 -13.22 2.09 -6.33
CA GLY A 67 -12.90 2.74 -7.59
C GLY A 67 -13.77 3.97 -7.88
N GLY A 68 -13.77 4.39 -9.15
CA GLY A 68 -14.52 5.57 -9.62
C GLY A 68 -14.17 6.85 -8.86
N ALA A 69 -15.20 7.64 -8.51
CA ALA A 69 -15.02 8.92 -7.82
C ALA A 69 -14.39 8.80 -6.41
N LYS A 70 -14.60 7.65 -5.73
CA LYS A 70 -13.99 7.38 -4.42
C LYS A 70 -12.52 6.99 -4.55
N GLY A 71 -12.15 6.33 -5.65
CA GLY A 71 -10.80 5.83 -5.90
C GLY A 71 -10.47 4.58 -5.09
N TYR A 72 -9.17 4.28 -5.02
CA TYR A 72 -8.60 3.17 -4.26
C TYR A 72 -7.51 3.69 -3.32
N TYR A 73 -7.15 2.87 -2.34
CA TYR A 73 -5.99 3.04 -1.48
C TYR A 73 -5.08 1.84 -1.63
N LEU A 74 -3.80 2.11 -1.89
CA LEU A 74 -2.74 1.13 -1.86
C LEU A 74 -1.97 1.27 -0.56
N ASP A 75 -2.17 0.30 0.33
CA ASP A 75 -1.49 0.22 1.60
C ASP A 75 -0.28 -0.72 1.49
N VAL A 76 0.84 -0.29 2.08
CA VAL A 76 2.07 -1.07 2.17
C VAL A 76 2.58 -0.95 3.60
N SER A 77 2.79 -2.05 4.32
CA SER A 77 3.20 -2.00 5.73
C SER A 77 4.15 -3.12 6.11
N SER A 78 5.01 -2.85 7.10
CA SER A 78 6.02 -3.78 7.62
C SER A 78 5.43 -4.81 8.61
N HIS A 79 4.26 -5.40 8.33
CA HIS A 79 3.70 -6.56 9.02
C HIS A 79 2.32 -6.90 8.41
N PRO A 80 1.86 -8.17 8.46
CA PRO A 80 0.45 -8.46 8.24
C PRO A 80 -0.43 -7.78 9.30
N SER A 81 -1.45 -7.05 8.87
CA SER A 81 -2.40 -6.30 9.71
C SER A 81 -3.13 -7.16 10.75
N ASN A 82 -3.09 -8.48 10.61
CA ASN A 82 -3.83 -9.44 11.44
C ASN A 82 -3.03 -10.01 12.61
N ASN A 83 -1.73 -9.71 12.69
CA ASN A 83 -0.91 -10.08 13.83
C ASN A 83 -0.43 -8.79 14.49
N GLU A 84 -0.90 -8.50 15.70
CA GLU A 84 -0.20 -7.52 16.53
C GLU A 84 1.28 -7.96 16.61
N PRO A 85 2.25 -7.05 16.45
CA PRO A 85 3.63 -7.42 16.68
C PRO A 85 3.71 -7.97 18.10
N ASP A 86 4.27 -9.16 18.29
CA ASP A 86 4.50 -9.74 19.63
C ASP A 86 5.19 -8.74 20.57
N ASN A 87 5.87 -7.74 20.00
CA ASN A 87 6.51 -6.63 20.68
C ASN A 87 6.08 -5.25 20.13
N MET A 88 4.79 -4.90 20.14
CA MET A 88 4.32 -3.55 19.74
C MET A 88 5.04 -2.41 20.51
N ASN A 89 5.59 -2.71 21.69
CA ASN A 89 6.46 -1.83 22.50
C ASN A 89 7.89 -1.63 21.92
N GLU A 90 8.25 -2.25 20.78
CA GLU A 90 9.56 -2.14 20.11
C GLU A 90 9.55 -1.23 18.87
N ILE A 91 8.38 -0.74 18.44
CA ILE A 91 8.24 0.22 17.34
C ILE A 91 8.47 1.62 17.89
N ASP A 92 9.57 2.25 17.49
CA ASP A 92 9.97 3.57 17.99
C ASP A 92 9.94 4.65 16.89
N ILE A 93 9.92 4.23 15.62
CA ILE A 93 9.98 5.12 14.45
C ILE A 93 9.02 4.58 13.38
N ASP A 94 7.93 5.31 13.19
CA ASP A 94 7.02 5.16 12.05
C ASP A 94 7.61 5.91 10.85
N ILE A 95 7.89 5.19 9.76
CA ILE A 95 8.47 5.76 8.54
C ILE A 95 7.41 5.75 7.44
N ASP A 96 6.91 6.93 7.10
CA ASP A 96 6.00 7.14 5.98
C ASP A 96 6.76 7.02 4.65
N ILE A 97 6.49 5.94 3.91
CA ILE A 97 7.04 5.70 2.56
C ILE A 97 6.02 6.00 1.45
N THR A 98 4.91 6.66 1.74
CA THR A 98 3.82 6.91 0.76
C THR A 98 4.31 7.61 -0.49
N ARG A 99 5.20 8.60 -0.36
CA ARG A 99 5.79 9.31 -1.52
C ARG A 99 6.76 8.46 -2.33
N TYR A 100 7.46 7.52 -1.69
CA TYR A 100 8.29 6.56 -2.39
C TYR A 100 7.42 5.59 -3.19
N ILE A 101 6.34 5.05 -2.62
CA ILE A 101 5.39 4.22 -3.36
C ILE A 101 4.73 5.02 -4.50
N ALA A 102 4.41 6.30 -4.26
CA ALA A 102 3.90 7.20 -5.30
C ALA A 102 4.88 7.34 -6.47
N SER A 103 6.18 7.54 -6.20
CA SER A 103 7.18 7.71 -7.27
C SER A 103 7.36 6.44 -8.11
N LEU A 104 7.19 5.25 -7.54
CA LEU A 104 7.21 3.98 -8.29
C LEU A 104 6.03 3.83 -9.26
N LEU A 105 4.90 4.47 -8.97
CA LEU A 105 3.68 4.40 -9.78
C LEU A 105 3.53 5.61 -10.72
N GLU A 106 4.29 6.68 -10.50
CA GLU A 106 4.26 7.90 -11.31
C GLU A 106 4.50 7.59 -12.80
N GLY A 107 3.75 8.26 -13.67
CA GLY A 107 3.85 8.04 -15.12
C GLY A 107 3.20 6.74 -15.63
N THR A 108 2.59 5.93 -14.76
CA THR A 108 1.78 4.78 -15.19
C THR A 108 0.45 5.27 -15.76
N PRO A 109 0.15 5.03 -17.06
CA PRO A 109 -1.02 5.65 -17.72
C PRO A 109 -2.36 5.41 -17.04
N GLU A 110 -2.52 4.28 -16.37
CA GLU A 110 -3.80 3.86 -15.79
C GLU A 110 -3.94 4.22 -14.30
N ILE A 111 -2.96 4.93 -13.74
CA ILE A 111 -2.92 5.32 -12.33
C ILE A 111 -2.74 6.83 -12.23
N LYS A 112 -3.66 7.49 -11.52
CA LYS A 112 -3.51 8.89 -11.12
C LYS A 112 -3.43 8.99 -9.60
N ILE A 113 -2.31 9.50 -9.09
CA ILE A 113 -2.10 9.67 -7.65
C ILE A 113 -2.82 10.93 -7.15
N LYS A 114 -3.54 10.80 -6.03
CA LYS A 114 -4.21 11.95 -5.38
C LYS A 114 -3.29 12.61 -4.36
N TYR A 115 -2.27 13.32 -4.83
CA TYR A 115 -1.27 13.96 -3.97
C TYR A 115 -1.83 14.89 -2.87
N LYS A 116 -2.99 15.51 -3.10
CA LYS A 116 -3.66 16.37 -2.10
C LYS A 116 -4.18 15.62 -0.87
N GLU A 117 -4.38 14.30 -0.98
CA GLU A 117 -4.90 13.44 0.09
C GLU A 117 -3.77 12.77 0.90
N ILE A 118 -2.51 12.88 0.47
CA ILE A 118 -1.35 12.37 1.21
C ILE A 118 -1.06 13.32 2.37
N LYS A 119 -1.29 12.85 3.62
CA LYS A 119 -1.01 13.63 4.83
C LYS A 119 0.49 13.73 5.06
N SER A 120 0.96 14.94 5.32
CA SER A 120 2.36 15.21 5.65
C SER A 120 2.60 15.12 7.15
N LYS A 121 3.11 13.99 7.65
CA LYS A 121 3.71 13.95 8.99
C LYS A 121 5.07 13.29 8.84
N ASP A 122 6.11 14.09 9.01
CA ASP A 122 7.50 13.68 9.18
C ASP A 122 8.13 12.92 8.00
N TYR A 123 8.70 13.70 7.07
CA TYR A 123 9.30 13.20 5.83
C TYR A 123 10.77 12.80 5.99
N ILE A 124 11.17 11.70 5.34
CA ILE A 124 12.54 11.52 4.86
C ILE A 124 12.65 12.26 3.52
N SER A 125 13.37 13.39 3.47
CA SER A 125 13.69 14.03 2.19
C SER A 125 14.80 13.24 1.51
N ILE A 126 14.49 12.58 0.40
CA ILE A 126 15.53 12.10 -0.52
C ILE A 126 15.85 13.29 -1.43
N ILE A 127 16.84 14.08 -1.02
CA ILE A 127 17.42 15.14 -1.85
C ILE A 127 18.61 14.49 -2.55
N GLU A 128 18.63 14.57 -3.89
CA GLU A 128 19.78 14.20 -4.73
C GLU A 128 20.96 15.18 -4.55
#